data_AF-A0A0N4Y463-F1
#
_entry.id   AF-A0A0N4Y463-F1
#
_cell.length_a   1.000
_cell.length_b   1.000
_cell.length_c   1.000
_cell.angle_alpha   90.00
_cell.angle_beta   90.00
_cell.angle_gamma   90.00
#
_symmetry.space_group_name_H-M   'P 1'
#
loop_
_entity.id
_entity.type
_entity.pdbx_description
1 polymer ?
#
loop_
_entity_poly.entity_id
_entity_poly.type
_entity_poly.pdbx_seq_one_letter_code
_entity_poly.pdbx_strand_id
1 'polypeptide(L)'
;MLGKLQFLVLPCLLMSSPTLEVLDYGVLSQNITGSLAEAIANATDIDYEYKLFDNYFPLLLVLISLPKNETESLEKYMNQRTYAELKRMIDEKQKVSDISELITEIEQNNTDLSQFLAVIDNQKYVSLLEAYHNASIYNAIRGVWSSQLNPLLPAIDQLAILEYFAERRSNETFRQSFWSRLWAAIRSWLTGKQEFLECNADEPRCMRRIVEQLPLETRVELDQAAETENLEIVDNIITDQMEFELWKQANSPPKALLDIIADKTDVEERALERLRAYDLLNSLKDYYRAMIESRSHAEQEEIRRFFQRMNDSFARCFNPIKDKYEYRY
;
A
#
# COMPACT_ATOMS: atom_id res chain seq x y z
N MET A 1 -2.77 29.15 36.02
CA MET A 1 -3.96 28.64 35.32
C MET A 1 -3.46 27.51 34.41
N LEU A 2 -3.14 26.29 34.85
CA LEU A 2 -3.91 25.27 35.58
C LEU A 2 -5.26 24.96 34.92
N GLY A 3 -5.23 24.04 33.94
CA GLY A 3 -6.38 23.61 33.15
C GLY A 3 -6.14 22.34 32.32
N LYS A 4 -5.98 21.21 33.01
CA LYS A 4 -6.43 19.84 32.64
C LYS A 4 -6.02 19.26 31.27
N LEU A 5 -4.85 18.61 31.24
CA LEU A 5 -4.67 17.37 30.48
C LEU A 5 -5.29 16.23 31.31
N GLN A 6 -6.52 15.84 30.98
CA GLN A 6 -7.11 14.59 31.46
C GLN A 6 -6.67 13.48 30.52
N PHE A 7 -5.55 12.82 30.82
CA PHE A 7 -5.32 11.47 30.31
C PHE A 7 -6.16 10.52 31.16
N LEU A 8 -7.30 10.10 30.60
CA LEU A 8 -8.08 8.99 31.14
C LEU A 8 -7.36 7.69 30.78
N VAL A 9 -6.57 7.22 31.72
CA VAL A 9 -6.34 5.78 31.92
C VAL A 9 -7.70 5.19 32.33
N LEU A 10 -8.30 4.34 31.50
CA LEU A 10 -9.20 3.32 32.01
C LEU A 10 -9.10 2.01 31.21
N PRO A 11 -9.32 0.87 31.90
CA PRO A 11 -8.81 -0.46 31.58
C PRO A 11 -9.87 -1.34 30.93
N CYS A 12 -9.47 -2.59 30.62
CA CYS A 12 -10.34 -3.72 30.31
C CYS A 12 -11.68 -3.71 31.09
N LEU A 13 -12.82 -3.76 30.39
CA LEU A 13 -13.96 -4.69 30.58
C LEU A 13 -15.29 -4.17 29.97
N LEU A 14 -16.02 -5.13 29.36
CA LEU A 14 -17.48 -5.21 29.14
C LEU A 14 -18.12 -4.71 27.82
N MET A 15 -18.44 -5.69 26.96
CA MET A 15 -19.81 -6.07 26.54
C MET A 15 -20.90 -4.98 26.53
N SER A 16 -21.34 -4.58 25.33
CA SER A 16 -22.76 -4.50 24.95
C SER A 16 -22.94 -4.08 23.49
N SER A 17 -23.71 -4.88 22.73
CA SER A 17 -24.32 -4.53 21.42
C SER A 17 -25.19 -3.27 21.50
N PRO A 18 -25.44 -2.56 20.37
CA PRO A 18 -26.82 -2.56 19.86
C PRO A 18 -27.00 -2.45 18.31
N THR A 19 -27.98 -3.22 17.84
CA THR A 19 -29.04 -2.97 16.83
C THR A 19 -28.78 -2.13 15.57
N LEU A 20 -29.00 -2.80 14.42
CA LEU A 20 -29.31 -2.23 13.11
C LEU A 20 -30.55 -1.31 13.13
N GLU A 21 -30.45 -0.17 12.44
CA GLU A 21 -31.58 0.48 11.78
C GLU A 21 -31.30 0.57 10.27
N VAL A 22 -32.25 0.04 9.49
CA VAL A 22 -32.25 0.02 8.02
C VAL A 22 -32.85 1.34 7.53
N LEU A 23 -32.15 2.06 6.65
CA LEU A 23 -32.69 3.20 5.92
C LEU A 23 -32.59 2.98 4.41
N ASP A 24 -33.74 3.18 3.78
CA ASP A 24 -34.17 2.75 2.45
C ASP A 24 -33.53 3.58 1.33
N TYR A 25 -32.82 2.92 0.41
CA TYR A 25 -32.21 3.53 -0.79
C TYR A 25 -33.24 3.66 -1.91
N GLY A 26 -33.98 4.77 -1.91
CA GLY A 26 -34.79 5.16 -3.05
C GLY A 26 -34.87 6.67 -3.13
N VAL A 27 -34.67 7.22 -4.32
CA VAL A 27 -34.87 8.65 -4.66
C VAL A 27 -33.65 9.57 -4.47
N LEU A 28 -32.50 9.28 -5.08
CA LEU A 28 -31.49 10.33 -5.39
C LEU A 28 -30.70 10.07 -6.69
N SER A 29 -31.32 9.45 -7.69
CA SER A 29 -30.77 9.47 -9.06
C SER A 29 -31.38 10.64 -9.84
N GLN A 30 -30.51 11.38 -10.53
CA GLN A 30 -30.82 12.41 -11.54
C GLN A 30 -31.03 13.84 -11.02
N ASN A 31 -29.95 14.57 -10.67
CA ASN A 31 -29.71 15.95 -11.19
C ASN A 31 -28.40 16.66 -10.73
N ILE A 32 -27.36 15.96 -10.29
CA ILE A 32 -26.21 16.60 -9.64
C ILE A 32 -24.93 16.44 -10.47
N THR A 33 -24.89 16.97 -11.70
CA THR A 33 -23.66 16.96 -12.52
C THR A 33 -23.04 18.35 -12.74
N GLY A 34 -23.77 19.45 -12.52
CA GLY A 34 -23.24 20.81 -12.70
C GLY A 34 -22.73 21.46 -11.42
N SER A 35 -23.44 21.28 -10.30
CA SER A 35 -23.18 21.99 -9.03
C SER A 35 -22.18 21.29 -8.10
N LEU A 36 -21.89 20.01 -8.33
CA LEU A 36 -21.01 19.22 -7.45
C LEU A 36 -19.54 19.50 -7.70
N ALA A 37 -19.13 19.76 -8.96
CA ALA A 37 -17.73 20.00 -9.30
C ALA A 37 -17.19 21.29 -8.65
N GLU A 38 -17.99 22.35 -8.58
CA GLU A 38 -17.63 23.59 -7.86
C GLU A 38 -17.72 23.45 -6.34
N ALA A 39 -18.65 22.62 -5.82
CA ALA A 39 -18.73 22.31 -4.40
C ALA A 39 -17.56 21.43 -3.91
N ILE A 40 -17.07 20.51 -4.75
CA ILE A 40 -15.91 19.64 -4.47
C ILE A 40 -14.63 20.47 -4.39
N ALA A 41 -14.43 21.45 -5.28
CA ALA A 41 -13.27 22.34 -5.21
C ALA A 41 -13.24 23.19 -3.93
N ASN A 42 -14.40 23.54 -3.38
CA ASN A 42 -14.52 24.33 -2.16
C ASN A 42 -14.52 23.49 -0.86
N ALA A 43 -14.72 22.17 -0.93
CA ALA A 43 -14.76 21.28 0.24
C ALA A 43 -13.44 20.55 0.50
N THR A 44 -12.46 20.65 -0.40
CA THR A 44 -11.15 19.99 -0.29
C THR A 44 -10.11 20.73 0.55
N ASP A 45 -10.45 21.89 1.12
CA ASP A 45 -9.50 22.78 1.82
C ASP A 45 -9.67 22.79 3.35
N ILE A 46 -9.98 21.62 3.94
CA ILE A 46 -9.68 21.41 5.36
C ILE A 46 -8.27 20.87 5.42
N ASP A 47 -7.32 21.78 5.64
CA ASP A 47 -5.89 21.54 5.82
C ASP A 47 -5.67 20.69 7.09
N TYR A 48 -5.98 19.39 6.99
CA TYR A 48 -5.71 18.42 8.03
C TYR A 48 -4.24 18.05 7.97
N GLU A 49 -3.44 18.70 8.81
CA GLU A 49 -2.03 18.37 8.98
C GLU A 49 -1.91 17.10 9.83
N TYR A 50 -1.50 15.99 9.20
CA TYR A 50 -1.30 14.72 9.90
C TYR A 50 -0.13 14.83 10.88
N LYS A 51 -0.41 14.64 12.17
CA LYS A 51 0.60 14.70 13.23
C LYS A 51 1.35 13.37 13.35
N LEU A 52 2.36 13.19 12.50
CA LEU A 52 3.19 11.97 12.48
C LEU A 52 3.77 11.64 13.87
N PHE A 53 4.30 12.64 14.56
CA PHE A 53 4.97 12.45 15.85
C PHE A 53 4.02 11.99 16.94
N ASP A 54 2.87 12.65 17.10
CA ASP A 54 1.89 12.30 18.12
C ASP A 54 1.40 10.85 17.94
N ASN A 55 1.27 10.42 16.69
CA ASN A 55 0.76 9.10 16.32
C ASN A 55 1.79 7.97 16.43
N TYR A 56 3.08 8.26 16.32
CA TYR A 56 4.16 7.27 16.35
C TYR A 56 5.19 7.54 17.45
N PHE A 57 4.83 8.30 18.48
CA PHE A 57 5.75 8.66 19.55
C PHE A 57 6.42 7.45 20.23
N PRO A 58 5.69 6.38 20.60
CA PRO A 58 6.33 5.18 21.17
C PRO A 58 7.32 4.53 20.21
N LEU A 59 7.01 4.52 18.91
CA LEU A 59 7.88 3.96 17.88
C LEU A 59 9.15 4.80 17.68
N LEU A 60 9.04 6.13 17.75
CA LEU A 60 10.19 7.01 17.71
C LEU A 60 11.19 6.68 18.84
N LEU A 61 10.70 6.43 20.05
CA LEU A 61 11.54 6.02 21.18
C LEU A 61 12.26 4.69 20.93
N VAL A 62 11.56 3.71 20.34
CA VAL A 62 12.18 2.45 19.90
C VAL A 62 13.34 2.75 18.95
N LEU A 63 13.10 3.53 17.89
CA LEU A 63 14.11 3.83 16.87
C LEU A 63 15.35 4.53 17.44
N ILE A 64 15.16 5.43 18.41
CA ILE A 64 16.27 6.13 19.10
C ILE A 64 17.09 5.17 19.97
N SER A 65 16.42 4.19 20.58
CA SER A 65 17.07 3.19 21.43
C SER A 65 17.88 2.14 20.66
N LEU A 66 17.71 2.05 19.34
CA LEU A 66 18.41 1.08 18.52
C LEU A 66 19.92 1.37 18.45
N PRO A 67 20.77 0.33 18.49
CA PRO A 67 22.20 0.52 18.28
C PRO A 67 22.48 0.95 16.82
N LYS A 68 23.56 1.71 16.62
CA LYS A 68 23.87 2.38 15.34
C LYS A 68 23.89 1.44 14.13
N ASN A 69 24.38 0.23 14.31
CA ASN A 69 24.42 -0.80 13.26
C ASN A 69 23.03 -1.20 12.76
N GLU A 70 22.03 -1.25 13.64
CA GLU A 70 20.65 -1.56 13.28
C GLU A 70 19.99 -0.37 12.58
N THR A 71 20.25 0.86 13.06
CA THR A 71 19.78 2.08 12.40
C THR A 71 20.34 2.18 10.96
N GLU A 72 21.63 1.92 10.76
CA GLU A 72 22.26 1.89 9.44
C GLU A 72 21.66 0.81 8.52
N SER A 73 21.27 -0.34 9.08
CA SER A 73 20.57 -1.39 8.34
C SER A 73 19.18 -0.93 7.89
N LEU A 74 18.44 -0.20 8.72
CA LEU A 74 17.14 0.35 8.36
C LEU A 74 17.26 1.44 7.28
N GLU A 75 18.27 2.31 7.37
CA GLU A 75 18.55 3.31 6.34
C GLU A 75 18.87 2.65 4.99
N LYS A 76 19.53 1.49 4.99
CA LYS A 76 19.77 0.72 3.76
C LYS A 76 18.47 0.30 3.08
N TYR A 77 17.48 -0.21 3.82
CA TYR A 77 16.19 -0.58 3.26
C TYR A 77 15.42 0.63 2.72
N MET A 78 15.50 1.77 3.41
CA MET A 78 14.95 3.03 2.91
C MET A 78 15.62 3.46 1.58
N ASN A 79 16.95 3.41 1.51
CA ASN A 79 17.71 3.74 0.30
C ASN A 79 17.45 2.78 -0.86
N GLN A 80 17.25 1.49 -0.55
CA GLN A 80 16.90 0.45 -1.51
C GLN A 80 15.40 0.42 -1.86
N ARG A 81 14.58 1.21 -1.15
CA ARG A 81 13.12 1.32 -1.31
C ARG A 81 12.39 -0.01 -1.09
N THR A 82 12.93 -0.86 -0.21
CA THR A 82 12.28 -2.11 0.20
C THR A 82 11.46 -1.85 1.47
N TYR A 83 10.36 -1.09 1.30
CA TYR A 83 9.53 -0.64 2.42
C TYR A 83 8.86 -1.78 3.19
N ALA A 84 8.58 -2.91 2.53
CA ALA A 84 8.06 -4.11 3.18
C ALA A 84 9.07 -4.71 4.19
N GLU A 85 10.34 -4.82 3.80
CA GLU A 85 11.41 -5.31 4.68
C GLU A 85 11.68 -4.33 5.82
N LEU A 86 11.72 -3.03 5.52
CA LEU A 86 11.88 -1.98 6.52
C LEU A 86 10.80 -2.10 7.61
N LYS A 87 9.53 -2.16 7.21
CA LYS A 87 8.40 -2.27 8.13
C LYS A 87 8.48 -3.54 8.97
N ARG A 88 8.70 -4.70 8.34
CA ARG A 88 8.84 -5.98 9.04
C ARG A 88 9.93 -5.94 10.11
N MET A 89 11.10 -5.41 9.77
CA MET A 89 12.21 -5.28 10.71
C MET A 89 11.87 -4.36 11.87
N ILE A 90 11.18 -3.25 11.62
CA ILE A 90 10.75 -2.32 12.66
C ILE A 90 9.70 -2.98 13.58
N ASP A 91 8.71 -3.69 13.03
CA ASP A 91 7.68 -4.38 13.80
C ASP A 91 8.27 -5.50 14.67
N GLU A 92 9.27 -6.23 14.16
CA GLU A 92 10.02 -7.22 14.94
C GLU A 92 10.77 -6.58 16.11
N LYS A 93 11.40 -5.42 15.89
CA LYS A 93 12.10 -4.68 16.95
C LYS A 93 11.13 -4.16 17.99
N GLN A 94 9.99 -3.60 17.57
CA GLN A 94 8.95 -3.13 18.49
C GLN A 94 8.43 -4.24 19.43
N LYS A 95 8.36 -5.49 18.97
CA LYS A 95 7.95 -6.64 19.80
C LYS A 95 8.97 -7.01 20.89
N VAL A 96 10.24 -6.71 20.68
CA VAL A 96 11.36 -7.11 21.56
C VAL A 96 11.86 -5.95 22.42
N SER A 97 11.60 -4.71 22.03
CA SER A 97 12.01 -3.52 22.75
C SER A 97 11.24 -3.33 24.06
N ASP A 98 11.95 -3.27 25.17
CA ASP A 98 11.42 -2.76 26.44
C ASP A 98 11.73 -1.25 26.52
N ILE A 99 10.71 -0.43 26.29
CA ILE A 99 10.81 1.03 26.24
C ILE A 99 10.43 1.65 27.60
N SER A 100 10.12 0.82 28.61
CA SER A 100 9.58 1.26 29.89
C SER A 100 10.53 2.20 30.63
N GLU A 101 11.84 1.92 30.58
CA GLU A 101 12.89 2.78 31.17
C GLU A 101 12.95 4.16 30.48
N LEU A 102 12.95 4.19 29.14
CA LEU A 102 12.99 5.43 28.35
C LEU A 102 11.75 6.31 28.57
N ILE A 103 10.57 5.70 28.69
CA ILE A 103 9.33 6.43 29.00
C ILE A 103 9.44 7.07 30.39
N THR A 104 9.90 6.30 31.39
CA THR A 104 10.07 6.85 32.75
C THR A 104 11.11 7.96 32.83
N GLU A 105 12.20 7.89 32.06
CA GLU A 105 13.22 8.96 32.02
C GLU A 105 12.68 10.26 31.38
N ILE A 106 11.84 10.14 30.35
CA ILE A 106 11.25 11.30 29.65
C ILE A 106 10.17 11.96 30.52
N GLU A 107 9.32 11.16 31.17
CA GLU A 107 8.30 11.65 32.11
C GLU A 107 8.92 12.39 33.30
N GLN A 108 10.10 11.95 33.76
CA GLN A 108 10.83 12.61 34.86
C GLN A 108 11.54 13.89 34.42
N ASN A 109 12.02 13.96 33.17
CA ASN A 109 12.84 15.08 32.69
C ASN A 109 12.05 16.23 32.03
N ASN A 110 10.73 16.08 31.81
CA ASN A 110 9.86 17.15 31.27
C ASN A 110 10.45 17.80 30.00
N THR A 111 11.05 16.98 29.14
CA THR A 111 11.77 17.45 27.95
C THR A 111 10.78 17.90 26.87
N ASP A 112 10.91 19.15 26.44
CA ASP A 112 10.15 19.70 25.32
C ASP A 112 10.61 19.02 24.02
N LEU A 113 9.73 18.18 23.45
CA LEU A 113 9.96 17.41 22.23
C LEU A 113 10.35 18.27 21.02
N SER A 114 9.95 19.55 21.02
CA SER A 114 10.33 20.50 19.97
C SER A 114 11.84 20.76 19.92
N GLN A 115 12.55 20.66 21.05
CA GLN A 115 14.01 20.80 21.12
C GLN A 115 14.74 19.53 20.68
N PHE A 116 14.09 18.36 20.79
CA PHE A 116 14.65 17.09 20.32
C PHE A 116 14.77 17.04 18.79
N LEU A 117 13.77 17.56 18.07
CA LEU A 117 13.77 17.61 16.59
C LEU A 117 14.80 18.59 16.02
N ALA A 118 15.24 19.59 16.80
CA ALA A 118 16.21 20.59 16.37
C ALA A 118 17.66 20.06 16.32
N VAL A 119 17.93 18.87 16.87
CA VAL A 119 19.24 18.24 16.82
C VAL A 119 19.40 17.52 15.47
N ILE A 120 20.40 17.91 14.68
CA ILE A 120 20.64 17.43 13.31
C ILE A 120 20.72 15.89 13.22
N ASP A 121 21.28 15.23 14.24
CA ASP A 121 21.39 13.76 14.29
C ASP A 121 20.04 13.03 14.44
N ASN A 122 18.95 13.74 14.77
CA ASN A 122 17.62 13.15 14.95
C ASN A 122 16.78 13.15 13.68
N GLN A 123 17.18 13.86 12.62
CA GLN A 123 16.48 13.88 11.33
C GLN A 123 16.38 12.49 10.70
N LYS A 124 17.39 11.63 10.90
CA LYS A 124 17.38 10.25 10.41
C LYS A 124 16.24 9.41 11.01
N TYR A 125 15.90 9.63 12.28
CA TYR A 125 14.81 8.91 12.92
C TYR A 125 13.45 9.40 12.42
N VAL A 126 13.34 10.70 12.12
CA VAL A 126 12.16 11.27 11.45
C VAL A 126 11.97 10.64 10.07
N SER A 127 13.03 10.56 9.25
CA SER A 127 12.93 9.93 7.93
C SER A 127 12.57 8.43 8.00
N LEU A 128 13.07 7.72 9.01
CA LEU A 128 12.70 6.32 9.25
C LEU A 128 11.23 6.19 9.66
N LEU A 129 10.72 7.11 10.47
CA LEU A 129 9.33 7.17 10.88
C LEU A 129 8.39 7.46 9.71
N GLU A 130 8.76 8.41 8.86
CA GLU A 130 8.05 8.71 7.61
C GLU A 130 8.05 7.50 6.66
N ALA A 131 9.19 6.83 6.51
CA ALA A 131 9.30 5.63 5.69
C ALA A 131 8.44 4.47 6.23
N TYR A 132 8.37 4.30 7.55
CA TYR A 132 7.49 3.33 8.20
C TYR A 132 6.01 3.66 7.97
N HIS A 133 5.64 4.94 8.09
CA HIS A 133 4.28 5.38 7.81
C HIS A 133 3.90 5.15 6.34
N ASN A 134 4.77 5.50 5.40
CA ASN A 134 4.58 5.21 3.98
C ASN A 134 4.45 3.70 3.71
N ALA A 135 5.23 2.86 4.38
CA ALA A 135 5.10 1.40 4.30
C ALA A 135 3.72 0.91 4.77
N SER A 136 3.17 1.51 5.83
CA SER A 136 1.81 1.20 6.32
C SER A 136 0.74 1.60 5.29
N ILE A 137 0.88 2.76 4.63
CA ILE A 137 -0.01 3.19 3.54
C ILE A 137 0.07 2.21 2.36
N TYR A 138 1.28 1.80 1.95
CA TYR A 138 1.43 0.80 0.89
C TYR A 138 0.80 -0.54 1.24
N ASN A 139 0.89 -0.96 2.50
CA ASN A 139 0.24 -2.18 2.95
C ASN A 139 -1.30 -2.06 2.88
N ALA A 140 -1.87 -0.91 3.25
CA ALA A 140 -3.30 -0.65 3.08
C ALA A 140 -3.71 -0.67 1.59
N ILE A 141 -2.95 -0.01 0.71
CA ILE A 141 -3.17 -0.04 -0.74
C ILE A 141 -3.12 -1.48 -1.27
N ARG A 142 -2.13 -2.27 -0.84
CA ARG A 142 -2.05 -3.71 -1.15
C ARG A 142 -3.30 -4.45 -0.69
N GLY A 143 -3.78 -4.19 0.53
CA GLY A 143 -4.98 -4.81 1.07
C GLY A 143 -6.19 -4.59 0.16
N VAL A 144 -6.38 -3.36 -0.33
CA VAL A 144 -7.46 -3.01 -1.26
C VAL A 144 -7.32 -3.69 -2.62
N TRP A 145 -6.10 -3.73 -3.17
CA TRP A 145 -5.86 -4.46 -4.41
C TRP A 145 -6.14 -5.96 -4.22
N SER A 146 -5.76 -6.50 -3.07
CA SER A 146 -5.97 -7.89 -2.70
C SER A 146 -7.47 -8.20 -2.53
N SER A 147 -8.27 -7.28 -1.98
CA SER A 147 -9.72 -7.48 -1.85
C SER A 147 -10.43 -7.57 -3.21
N GLN A 148 -9.92 -6.84 -4.21
CA GLN A 148 -10.43 -6.91 -5.58
C GLN A 148 -9.91 -8.11 -6.38
N LEU A 149 -8.63 -8.48 -6.24
CA LEU A 149 -7.99 -9.48 -7.08
C LEU A 149 -7.98 -10.89 -6.51
N ASN A 150 -7.78 -11.07 -5.20
CA ASN A 150 -7.66 -12.42 -4.62
C ASN A 150 -8.90 -13.30 -4.83
N PRO A 151 -10.14 -12.78 -4.82
CA PRO A 151 -11.32 -13.59 -5.14
C PRO A 151 -11.33 -14.14 -6.57
N LEU A 152 -10.59 -13.50 -7.49
CA LEU A 152 -10.57 -13.83 -8.92
C LEU A 152 -9.30 -14.58 -9.33
N LEU A 153 -8.17 -14.19 -8.75
CA LEU A 153 -6.84 -14.62 -9.16
C LEU A 153 -5.95 -14.79 -7.91
N PRO A 154 -5.42 -16.00 -7.63
CA PRO A 154 -4.53 -16.23 -6.51
C PRO A 154 -3.26 -15.36 -6.56
N ALA A 155 -2.67 -15.04 -5.41
CA ALA A 155 -1.50 -14.16 -5.32
C ALA A 155 -0.29 -14.63 -6.14
N ILE A 156 -0.05 -15.94 -6.22
CA ILE A 156 1.04 -16.51 -7.05
C ILE A 156 0.81 -16.29 -8.55
N ASP A 157 -0.45 -16.35 -8.99
CA ASP A 157 -0.84 -16.09 -10.37
C ASP A 157 -0.71 -14.60 -10.70
N GLN A 158 -1.06 -13.70 -9.76
CA GLN A 158 -0.82 -12.26 -9.89
C GLN A 158 0.68 -11.94 -10.07
N LEU A 159 1.54 -12.59 -9.27
CA LEU A 159 2.99 -12.46 -9.38
C LEU A 159 3.50 -12.93 -10.75
N ALA A 160 3.01 -14.07 -11.24
CA ALA A 160 3.38 -14.59 -12.55
C ALA A 160 3.08 -13.59 -13.68
N ILE A 161 1.91 -12.94 -13.65
CA ILE A 161 1.51 -11.94 -14.64
C ILE A 161 2.35 -10.66 -14.53
N LEU A 162 2.64 -10.20 -13.31
CA LEU A 162 3.56 -9.08 -13.08
C LEU A 162 4.95 -9.36 -13.66
N GLU A 163 5.51 -10.54 -13.41
CA GLU A 163 6.81 -10.94 -13.94
C GLU A 163 6.81 -11.01 -15.47
N TYR A 164 5.74 -11.55 -16.07
CA TYR A 164 5.58 -11.55 -17.53
C TYR A 164 5.67 -10.13 -18.10
N PHE A 165 4.93 -9.16 -17.55
CA PHE A 165 4.96 -7.79 -18.04
C PHE A 165 6.29 -7.07 -17.76
N ALA A 166 6.94 -7.37 -16.63
CA ALA A 166 8.27 -6.87 -16.33
C ALA A 166 9.31 -7.39 -17.36
N GLU A 167 9.28 -8.69 -17.67
CA GLU A 167 10.15 -9.32 -18.66
C GLU A 167 9.88 -8.76 -20.08
N ARG A 168 8.60 -8.62 -20.45
CA ARG A 168 8.20 -8.03 -21.72
C ARG A 168 8.72 -6.60 -21.88
N ARG A 169 8.58 -5.75 -20.85
CA ARG A 169 9.10 -4.37 -20.86
C ARG A 169 10.62 -4.33 -20.99
N SER A 170 11.33 -5.20 -20.26
CA SER A 170 12.78 -5.34 -20.36
C SER A 170 13.21 -5.73 -21.78
N ASN A 171 12.53 -6.71 -22.38
CA ASN A 171 12.78 -7.16 -23.74
C ASN A 171 12.49 -6.09 -24.79
N GLU A 172 11.40 -5.33 -24.64
CA GLU A 172 11.08 -4.19 -25.51
C GLU A 172 12.18 -3.12 -25.43
N THR A 173 12.62 -2.78 -24.22
CA THR A 173 13.72 -1.82 -23.99
C THR A 173 15.04 -2.32 -24.58
N PHE A 174 15.34 -3.61 -24.44
CA PHE A 174 16.51 -4.24 -25.05
C PHE A 174 16.46 -4.17 -26.58
N ARG A 175 15.28 -4.36 -27.18
CA ARG A 175 15.07 -4.31 -28.64
C ARG A 175 14.97 -2.88 -29.21
N GLN A 176 14.84 -1.86 -28.36
CA GLN A 176 14.85 -0.46 -28.80
C GLN A 176 16.18 -0.10 -29.47
N SER A 177 16.10 0.52 -30.66
CA SER A 177 17.27 1.02 -31.37
C SER A 177 17.94 2.16 -30.59
N PHE A 178 19.24 2.37 -30.83
CA PHE A 178 19.98 3.49 -30.25
C PHE A 178 19.25 4.84 -30.42
N TRP A 179 18.70 5.10 -31.61
CA TRP A 179 17.96 6.33 -31.90
C TRP A 179 16.66 6.45 -31.12
N SER A 180 15.95 5.35 -30.91
CA SER A 180 14.72 5.37 -30.10
C SER A 180 15.01 5.66 -28.63
N ARG A 181 16.11 5.12 -28.07
CA ARG A 181 16.55 5.42 -26.70
C ARG A 181 17.02 6.87 -26.56
N LEU A 182 17.81 7.36 -27.53
CA LEU A 182 18.25 8.76 -27.55
C LEU A 182 17.05 9.71 -27.65
N TRP A 183 16.08 9.40 -28.50
CA TRP A 183 14.86 10.20 -28.63
C TRP A 183 13.97 10.14 -27.38
N ALA A 184 13.87 8.99 -26.72
CA ALA A 184 13.18 8.87 -25.44
C ALA A 184 13.86 9.74 -24.36
N ALA A 185 15.20 9.73 -24.28
CA ALA A 185 15.97 10.56 -23.35
C ALA A 185 15.79 12.07 -23.64
N ILE A 186 15.84 12.47 -24.91
CA ILE A 186 15.59 13.87 -25.31
C ILE A 186 14.16 14.28 -24.98
N ARG A 187 13.17 13.41 -25.24
CA ARG A 187 11.77 13.68 -24.92
C ARG A 187 11.55 13.79 -23.41
N SER A 188 12.16 12.91 -22.63
CA SER A 188 12.13 12.97 -21.16
C SER A 188 12.74 14.27 -20.65
N TRP A 189 13.89 14.67 -21.21
CA TRP A 189 14.55 15.94 -20.90
C TRP A 189 13.70 17.17 -21.26
N LEU A 190 13.04 17.16 -22.43
CA LEU A 190 12.18 18.28 -22.88
C LEU A 190 10.85 18.37 -22.14
N THR A 191 10.26 17.22 -21.78
CA THR A 191 8.93 17.17 -21.15
C THR A 191 8.99 17.24 -19.63
N GLY A 192 10.18 17.14 -19.02
CA GLY A 192 10.36 17.02 -17.58
C GLY A 192 9.77 15.73 -16.99
N LYS A 193 9.14 14.87 -17.82
CA LYS A 193 8.68 13.55 -17.43
C LYS A 193 9.87 12.62 -17.49
N GLN A 194 10.65 12.58 -16.41
CA GLN A 194 11.27 11.32 -16.06
C GLN A 194 10.13 10.34 -15.81
N GLU A 195 10.18 9.12 -16.34
CA GLU A 195 9.36 8.05 -15.76
C GLU A 195 9.77 8.01 -14.30
N PHE A 196 8.92 8.56 -13.42
CA PHE A 196 9.25 8.68 -12.01
C PHE A 196 9.59 7.26 -11.53
N LEU A 197 10.86 7.08 -11.16
CA LEU A 197 11.30 5.89 -10.42
C LEU A 197 10.73 5.91 -8.99
N GLU A 198 10.07 7.00 -8.62
CA GLU A 198 9.72 7.36 -7.26
C GLU A 198 8.45 6.65 -6.84
N CYS A 199 8.64 5.76 -5.87
CA CYS A 199 7.58 5.28 -5.00
C CYS A 199 6.96 6.48 -4.31
N ASN A 200 5.69 6.77 -4.61
CA ASN A 200 4.95 7.83 -3.94
C ASN A 200 3.77 7.25 -3.17
N ALA A 201 3.83 7.29 -1.84
CA ALA A 201 2.74 6.84 -0.98
C ALA A 201 1.55 7.82 -0.99
N ASP A 202 1.71 8.99 -1.61
CA ASP A 202 0.63 9.94 -1.84
C ASP A 202 -0.25 9.54 -3.03
N GLU A 203 0.10 8.50 -3.78
CA GLU A 203 -0.72 8.01 -4.89
C GLU A 203 -1.20 6.57 -4.66
N PRO A 204 -2.52 6.33 -4.55
CA PRO A 204 -3.60 7.32 -4.65
C PRO A 204 -3.81 8.16 -3.38
N ARG A 205 -4.08 9.46 -3.55
CA ARG A 205 -4.25 10.42 -2.46
C ARG A 205 -5.37 10.04 -1.49
N CYS A 206 -6.45 9.49 -2.01
CA CYS A 206 -7.58 9.03 -1.21
C CYS A 206 -7.16 7.99 -0.16
N MET A 207 -6.25 7.07 -0.50
CA MET A 207 -5.83 6.02 0.44
C MET A 207 -4.99 6.57 1.59
N ARG A 208 -4.05 7.47 1.29
CA ARG A 208 -3.29 8.17 2.31
C ARG A 208 -4.21 8.93 3.26
N ARG A 209 -5.17 9.68 2.71
CA ARG A 209 -6.15 10.45 3.49
C ARG A 209 -7.00 9.56 4.39
N ILE A 210 -7.48 8.42 3.90
CA ILE A 210 -8.24 7.45 4.70
C ILE A 210 -7.38 6.96 5.86
N VAL A 211 -6.16 6.49 5.58
CA VAL A 211 -5.26 5.96 6.61
C VAL A 211 -4.93 7.01 7.67
N GLU A 212 -4.60 8.24 7.26
CA GLU A 212 -4.24 9.33 8.17
C GLU A 212 -5.41 9.82 9.05
N GLN A 213 -6.65 9.60 8.62
CA GLN A 213 -7.86 9.92 9.40
C GLN A 213 -8.24 8.84 10.41
N LEU A 214 -7.71 7.61 10.26
CA LEU A 214 -8.04 6.50 11.15
C LEU A 214 -7.35 6.65 12.52
N PRO A 215 -8.05 6.32 13.63
CA PRO A 215 -7.41 6.22 14.93
C PRO A 215 -6.32 5.15 14.92
N LEU A 216 -5.36 5.24 15.85
CA LEU A 216 -4.18 4.37 15.88
C LEU A 216 -4.58 2.88 15.96
N GLU A 217 -5.58 2.55 16.79
CA GLU A 217 -6.05 1.19 17.00
C GLU A 217 -6.58 0.58 15.69
N THR A 218 -7.42 1.32 14.97
CA THR A 218 -7.98 0.88 13.68
C THR A 218 -6.92 0.84 12.58
N ARG A 219 -5.89 1.69 12.64
CA ARG A 219 -4.75 1.59 11.71
C ARG A 219 -3.96 0.31 11.91
N VAL A 220 -3.69 -0.06 13.17
CA VAL A 220 -3.02 -1.32 13.50
C VAL A 220 -3.86 -2.51 13.06
N GLU A 221 -5.17 -2.45 13.27
CA GLU A 221 -6.11 -3.47 12.80
C GLU A 221 -6.12 -3.59 11.27
N LEU A 222 -6.16 -2.46 10.55
CA LEU A 222 -6.10 -2.42 9.09
C LEU A 222 -4.80 -3.02 8.56
N ASP A 223 -3.68 -2.64 9.17
CA ASP A 223 -2.36 -3.10 8.80
C ASP A 223 -2.23 -4.62 8.98
N GLN A 224 -2.70 -5.15 10.11
CA GLN A 224 -2.74 -6.58 10.37
C GLN A 224 -3.70 -7.32 9.43
N ALA A 225 -4.87 -6.75 9.14
CA ALA A 225 -5.84 -7.33 8.20
C ALA A 225 -5.26 -7.42 6.77
N ALA A 226 -4.55 -6.38 6.33
CA ALA A 226 -3.87 -6.36 5.04
C ALA A 226 -2.71 -7.37 4.97
N GLU A 227 -1.96 -7.56 6.06
CA GLU A 227 -0.89 -8.58 6.13
C GLU A 227 -1.43 -10.01 6.08
N THR A 228 -2.52 -10.26 6.82
CA THR A 228 -3.13 -11.60 6.96
C THR A 228 -4.13 -11.94 5.86
N GLU A 229 -4.30 -11.05 4.88
CA GLU A 229 -5.25 -11.19 3.78
C GLU A 229 -6.71 -11.34 4.28
N ASN A 230 -7.05 -10.73 5.41
CA ASN A 230 -8.42 -10.66 5.92
C ASN A 230 -9.20 -9.54 5.23
N LEU A 231 -9.67 -9.83 4.01
CA LEU A 231 -10.26 -8.86 3.09
C LEU A 231 -11.55 -8.23 3.62
N GLU A 232 -12.32 -8.97 4.42
CA GLU A 232 -13.57 -8.46 5.01
C GLU A 232 -13.30 -7.30 5.98
N ILE A 233 -12.26 -7.42 6.81
CA ILE A 233 -11.88 -6.36 7.75
C ILE A 233 -11.30 -5.15 6.98
N VAL A 234 -10.49 -5.39 5.95
CA VAL A 234 -9.94 -4.33 5.10
C VAL A 234 -11.07 -3.51 4.46
N ASP A 235 -12.04 -4.18 3.84
CA ASP A 235 -13.18 -3.52 3.18
C ASP A 235 -14.09 -2.81 4.22
N ASN A 236 -14.26 -3.37 5.43
CA ASN A 236 -15.06 -2.75 6.49
C ASN A 236 -14.41 -1.48 7.06
N ILE A 237 -13.09 -1.46 7.21
CA ILE A 237 -12.35 -0.29 7.75
C ILE A 237 -12.25 0.82 6.69
N ILE A 238 -12.03 0.44 5.43
CA ILE A 238 -11.92 1.39 4.32
C ILE A 238 -13.34 1.76 3.87
N THR A 239 -13.99 2.61 4.65
CA THR A 239 -15.35 3.13 4.38
C THR A 239 -15.48 3.87 3.04
N ASP A 240 -16.71 3.87 2.50
CA ASP A 240 -17.17 4.56 1.28
C ASP A 240 -16.92 6.07 1.29
N GLN A 241 -15.68 6.48 1.02
CA GLN A 241 -15.39 7.82 0.54
C GLN A 241 -15.65 7.86 -0.97
N MET A 242 -16.38 8.86 -1.46
CA MET A 242 -16.68 9.00 -2.89
C MET A 242 -15.41 8.97 -3.77
N GLU A 243 -14.31 9.53 -3.29
CA GLU A 243 -13.01 9.50 -3.98
C GLU A 243 -12.40 8.09 -4.05
N PHE A 244 -12.56 7.30 -2.99
CA PHE A 244 -12.12 5.91 -2.94
C PHE A 244 -12.92 5.04 -3.91
N GLU A 245 -14.25 5.18 -3.93
CA GLU A 245 -15.11 4.42 -4.84
C GLU A 245 -14.82 4.73 -6.31
N LEU A 246 -14.54 5.99 -6.66
CA LEU A 246 -14.08 6.37 -7.99
C LEU A 246 -12.74 5.72 -8.35
N TRP A 247 -11.79 5.72 -7.41
CA TRP A 247 -10.51 5.06 -7.60
C TRP A 247 -10.67 3.54 -7.78
N LYS A 248 -11.51 2.90 -6.97
CA LYS A 248 -11.83 1.47 -7.02
C LYS A 248 -12.43 1.08 -8.36
N GLN A 249 -13.42 1.83 -8.84
CA GLN A 249 -14.03 1.60 -10.16
C GLN A 249 -13.03 1.76 -11.32
N ALA A 250 -12.14 2.75 -11.26
CA ALA A 250 -11.09 2.92 -12.27
C ALA A 250 -10.03 1.80 -12.26
N ASN A 251 -9.93 1.07 -11.16
CA ASN A 251 -8.98 0.00 -10.92
C ASN A 251 -9.62 -1.37 -10.80
N SER A 252 -10.83 -1.54 -11.33
CA SER A 252 -11.45 -2.86 -11.46
C SER A 252 -10.72 -3.72 -12.51
N PRO A 253 -10.64 -5.06 -12.32
CA PRO A 253 -10.07 -5.97 -13.31
C PRO A 253 -10.74 -5.82 -14.69
N PRO A 254 -9.96 -5.72 -15.79
CA PRO A 254 -10.51 -5.55 -17.12
C PRO A 254 -11.25 -6.81 -17.57
N LYS A 255 -12.29 -6.63 -18.40
CA LYS A 255 -13.12 -7.73 -18.89
C LYS A 255 -12.31 -8.83 -19.56
N ALA A 256 -11.30 -8.48 -20.36
CA ALA A 256 -10.43 -9.45 -21.00
C ALA A 256 -9.71 -10.39 -20.01
N LEU A 257 -9.34 -9.89 -18.83
CA LEU A 257 -8.76 -10.71 -17.77
C LEU A 257 -9.81 -11.63 -17.14
N LEU A 258 -11.02 -11.09 -16.90
CA LEU A 258 -12.14 -11.87 -16.38
C LEU A 258 -12.53 -13.00 -17.33
N ASP A 259 -12.54 -12.74 -18.64
CA ASP A 259 -12.83 -13.73 -19.67
C ASP A 259 -11.75 -14.84 -19.68
N ILE A 260 -10.47 -14.49 -19.55
CA ILE A 260 -9.38 -15.50 -19.38
C ILE A 260 -9.61 -16.39 -18.16
N ILE A 261 -10.11 -15.81 -17.05
CA ILE A 261 -10.37 -16.55 -15.82
C ILE A 261 -11.62 -17.43 -15.96
N ALA A 262 -12.67 -16.92 -16.60
CA ALA A 262 -13.94 -17.61 -16.79
C ALA A 262 -13.88 -18.72 -17.85
N ASP A 263 -13.06 -18.55 -18.89
CA ASP A 263 -12.92 -19.51 -20.01
C ASP A 263 -12.12 -20.78 -19.62
N LYS A 264 -11.62 -20.87 -18.39
CA LYS A 264 -10.84 -22.01 -17.91
C LYS A 264 -11.67 -23.28 -17.88
N THR A 265 -11.12 -24.35 -18.45
CA THR A 265 -11.69 -25.69 -18.33
C THR A 265 -11.37 -26.31 -16.98
N ASP A 266 -12.20 -27.26 -16.52
CA ASP A 266 -11.96 -28.02 -15.28
C ASP A 266 -10.60 -28.75 -15.26
N VAL A 267 -10.06 -29.07 -16.44
CA VAL A 267 -8.75 -29.73 -16.57
C VAL A 267 -7.63 -28.72 -16.37
N GLU A 268 -7.75 -27.52 -16.94
CA GLU A 268 -6.81 -26.43 -16.76
C GLU A 268 -6.78 -25.96 -15.32
N GLU A 269 -7.93 -25.77 -14.67
CA GLU A 269 -7.95 -25.32 -13.27
C GLU A 269 -7.25 -26.32 -12.35
N ARG A 270 -7.50 -27.63 -12.53
CA ARG A 270 -6.77 -28.68 -11.79
C ARG A 270 -5.27 -28.69 -12.09
N ALA A 271 -4.86 -28.34 -13.30
CA ALA A 271 -3.44 -28.22 -13.64
C ALA A 271 -2.83 -27.00 -12.95
N LEU A 272 -3.51 -25.85 -12.98
CA LEU A 272 -3.09 -24.62 -12.30
C LEU A 272 -2.97 -24.83 -10.79
N GLU A 273 -3.96 -25.48 -10.16
CA GLU A 273 -3.89 -25.85 -8.73
C GLU A 273 -2.63 -26.66 -8.39
N ARG A 274 -2.24 -27.60 -9.25
CA ARG A 274 -0.98 -28.35 -9.06
C ARG A 274 0.24 -27.46 -9.23
N LEU A 275 0.28 -26.61 -10.25
CA LEU A 275 1.38 -25.67 -10.45
C LEU A 275 1.55 -24.74 -9.23
N ARG A 276 0.44 -24.25 -8.67
CA ARG A 276 0.41 -23.45 -7.45
C ARG A 276 0.91 -24.24 -6.24
N ALA A 277 0.48 -25.49 -6.09
CA ALA A 277 0.90 -26.36 -4.97
C ALA A 277 2.40 -26.68 -4.98
N TYR A 278 3.03 -26.68 -6.16
CA TYR A 278 4.47 -26.88 -6.34
C TYR A 278 5.26 -25.56 -6.52
N ASP A 279 4.61 -24.41 -6.30
CA ASP A 279 5.22 -23.07 -6.45
C ASP A 279 5.92 -22.88 -7.82
N LEU A 280 5.36 -23.43 -8.90
CA LEU A 280 5.93 -23.41 -10.26
C LEU A 280 5.61 -22.11 -11.00
N LEU A 281 6.17 -21.01 -10.50
CA LEU A 281 5.91 -19.65 -11.00
C LEU A 281 6.17 -19.48 -12.51
N ASN A 282 7.26 -20.03 -13.02
CA ASN A 282 7.59 -19.94 -14.45
C ASN A 282 6.54 -20.62 -15.34
N SER A 283 6.01 -21.77 -14.92
CA SER A 283 4.97 -22.48 -15.66
C SER A 283 3.63 -21.73 -15.60
N LEU A 284 3.29 -21.13 -14.47
CA LEU A 284 2.13 -20.24 -14.35
C LEU A 284 2.28 -19.02 -15.27
N LYS A 285 3.48 -18.43 -15.32
CA LYS A 285 3.81 -17.30 -16.19
C LYS A 285 3.63 -17.66 -17.66
N ASP A 286 4.14 -18.81 -18.10
CA ASP A 286 3.99 -19.29 -19.48
C ASP A 286 2.53 -19.52 -19.87
N TYR A 287 1.72 -20.06 -18.95
CA TYR A 287 0.28 -20.20 -19.15
C TYR A 287 -0.40 -18.84 -19.35
N TYR A 288 -0.21 -17.91 -18.41
CA TYR A 288 -0.85 -16.59 -18.50
C TYR A 288 -0.35 -15.79 -19.70
N ARG A 289 0.92 -15.93 -20.07
CA ARG A 289 1.47 -15.39 -21.30
C ARG A 289 0.69 -15.88 -22.52
N ALA A 290 0.51 -17.19 -22.67
CA ALA A 290 -0.21 -17.76 -23.81
C ALA A 290 -1.66 -17.27 -23.88
N MET A 291 -2.33 -17.23 -22.73
CA MET A 291 -3.71 -16.75 -22.64
C MET A 291 -3.83 -15.27 -23.00
N ILE A 292 -2.95 -14.42 -22.48
CA ILE A 292 -2.94 -12.97 -22.79
C ILE A 292 -2.59 -12.75 -24.26
N GLU A 293 -1.56 -13.41 -24.79
CA GLU A 293 -1.10 -13.24 -26.18
C GLU A 293 -2.12 -13.75 -27.22
N SER A 294 -3.01 -14.67 -26.84
CA SER A 294 -4.13 -15.11 -27.69
C SER A 294 -5.25 -14.08 -27.87
N ARG A 295 -5.32 -13.06 -26.99
CA ARG A 295 -6.32 -11.99 -27.07
C ARG A 295 -5.92 -10.92 -28.09
N SER A 296 -6.87 -10.08 -28.49
CA SER A 296 -6.61 -8.96 -29.39
C SER A 296 -5.61 -7.97 -28.78
N HIS A 297 -4.93 -7.20 -29.63
CA HIS A 297 -3.95 -6.21 -29.16
C HIS A 297 -4.58 -5.17 -28.20
N ALA A 298 -5.84 -4.79 -28.42
CA ALA A 298 -6.54 -3.85 -27.53
C ALA A 298 -6.74 -4.44 -26.13
N GLU A 299 -7.18 -5.69 -26.05
CA GLU A 299 -7.38 -6.42 -24.79
C GLU A 299 -6.06 -6.65 -24.05
N GLN A 300 -4.99 -7.01 -24.77
CA GLN A 300 -3.65 -7.14 -24.18
C GLN A 300 -3.19 -5.84 -23.52
N GLU A 301 -3.44 -4.71 -24.18
CA GLU A 301 -3.08 -3.38 -23.68
C GLU A 301 -3.91 -2.98 -22.45
N GLU A 302 -5.18 -3.37 -22.38
CA GLU A 302 -6.02 -3.16 -21.18
C GLU A 302 -5.48 -3.92 -19.97
N ILE A 303 -5.16 -5.21 -20.14
CA ILE A 303 -4.55 -6.04 -19.09
C ILE A 303 -3.20 -5.44 -18.67
N ARG A 304 -2.36 -5.04 -19.64
CA ARG A 304 -1.06 -4.41 -19.37
C ARG A 304 -1.22 -3.13 -18.54
N ARG A 305 -2.16 -2.26 -18.90
CA ARG A 305 -2.41 -1.01 -18.16
C ARG A 305 -2.92 -1.26 -16.75
N PHE A 306 -3.74 -2.29 -16.55
CA PHE A 306 -4.22 -2.67 -15.23
C PHE A 306 -3.06 -3.08 -14.30
N PHE A 307 -2.23 -4.04 -14.73
CA PHE A 307 -1.07 -4.48 -13.95
C PHE A 307 -0.02 -3.38 -13.82
N GLN A 308 0.07 -2.47 -14.79
CA GLN A 308 0.91 -1.27 -14.67
C GLN A 308 0.43 -0.35 -13.54
N ARG A 309 -0.88 -0.04 -13.44
CA ARG A 309 -1.41 0.78 -12.34
C ARG A 309 -1.19 0.14 -10.97
N MET A 310 -1.38 -1.17 -10.87
CA MET A 310 -1.10 -1.92 -9.65
C MET A 310 0.40 -1.85 -9.28
N ASN A 311 1.27 -2.01 -10.28
CA ASN A 311 2.72 -1.92 -10.10
C ASN A 311 3.19 -0.51 -9.69
N ASP A 312 2.58 0.51 -10.29
CA ASP A 312 2.94 1.92 -10.06
C ASP A 312 2.42 2.41 -8.69
N SER A 313 1.29 1.88 -8.20
CA SER A 313 0.71 2.26 -6.90
C SER A 313 1.38 1.61 -5.70
N PHE A 314 1.70 0.31 -5.74
CA PHE A 314 2.38 -0.35 -4.62
C PHE A 314 3.34 -1.46 -5.00
N ALA A 315 3.04 -2.28 -6.03
CA ALA A 315 3.76 -3.56 -6.18
C ALA A 315 5.26 -3.42 -6.49
N ARG A 316 5.69 -2.26 -7.01
CA ARG A 316 7.11 -1.93 -7.19
C ARG A 316 7.83 -1.61 -5.87
N CYS A 317 7.12 -1.00 -4.94
CA CYS A 317 7.66 -0.33 -3.75
C CYS A 317 7.42 -1.15 -2.47
N PHE A 318 6.42 -2.01 -2.51
CA PHE A 318 5.95 -2.83 -1.41
C PHE A 318 5.49 -4.17 -1.97
N ASN A 319 6.40 -5.14 -2.09
CA ASN A 319 6.12 -6.47 -2.63
C ASN A 319 6.37 -7.58 -1.59
N PRO A 320 5.51 -7.71 -0.57
CA PRO A 320 5.63 -8.78 0.42
C PRO A 320 5.33 -10.17 -0.17
N ILE A 321 4.71 -10.24 -1.37
CA ILE A 321 4.40 -11.49 -2.05
C ILE A 321 5.70 -12.14 -2.55
N LYS A 322 6.65 -11.35 -3.08
CA LYS A 322 7.96 -11.84 -3.52
C LYS A 322 8.66 -12.58 -2.38
N ASP A 323 8.67 -12.03 -1.17
CA ASP A 323 9.28 -12.67 0.00
C ASP A 323 8.65 -14.04 0.32
N LYS A 324 7.31 -14.16 0.21
CA LYS A 324 6.61 -15.43 0.47
C LYS A 324 7.12 -16.59 -0.40
N TYR A 325 7.60 -16.29 -1.61
CA TYR A 325 8.05 -17.28 -2.59
C TYR A 325 9.57 -17.27 -2.85
N GLU A 326 10.30 -16.19 -2.51
CA GLU A 326 11.75 -16.07 -2.68
C GLU A 326 12.54 -16.91 -1.65
N TYR A 327 11.98 -17.15 -0.45
CA TYR A 327 12.60 -17.98 0.60
C TYR A 327 12.28 -19.48 0.52
N ARG A 328 11.66 -19.97 -0.55
CA ARG A 328 11.29 -21.39 -0.72
C ARG A 328 12.16 -22.18 -1.71
N TYR A 329 13.22 -21.56 -2.23
CA TYR A 329 14.21 -22.20 -3.12
C TYR A 329 15.51 -22.56 -2.42
#